data_AF-A0A6A0A7U7-F1
#
_entry.id   AF-A0A6A0A7U7-F1
#
_cell.length_a   1.000
_cell.length_b   1.000
_cell.length_c   1.000
_cell.angle_alpha   90.00
_cell.angle_beta   90.00
_cell.angle_gamma   90.00
#
_symmetry.space_group_name_H-M   'P 1'
#
loop_
_entity.id
_entity.type
_entity.pdbx_description
1 polymer ?
#
loop_
_entity_poly.entity_id
_entity_poly.type
_entity_poly.pdbx_seq_one_letter_code
_entity_poly.pdbx_strand_id
1 'polypeptide(L)' 'MRRYPNAEVVWCQEEPMNMGAYFHVQPRLVSCMLAEGLPLPVNGRINYAGRAPSASTATGYGAVHQQEQAALVDAALSL' A
#
# COMPACT_ATOMS: atom_id res chain seq x y z
N MET A 1 -16.26 -7.05 -1.18
CA MET A 1 -16.11 -6.38 0.14
C MET A 1 -17.48 -6.09 0.77
N ARG A 2 -18.37 -7.08 0.81
CA ARG A 2 -19.80 -6.86 1.12
C ARG A 2 -20.07 -6.43 2.56
N ARG A 3 -19.16 -6.73 3.48
CA ARG A 3 -19.25 -6.31 4.89
C ARG A 3 -18.93 -4.84 5.10
N TYR A 4 -18.11 -4.24 4.23
CA TYR A 4 -17.67 -2.86 4.32
C TYR A 4 -17.82 -2.17 2.94
N PRO A 5 -19.04 -1.86 2.52
CA PRO A 5 -19.33 -1.42 1.15
C PRO A 5 -18.78 -0.01 0.83
N ASN A 6 -18.54 0.81 1.85
CA ASN A 6 -18.06 2.19 1.71
C ASN A 6 -16.62 2.36 2.23
N ALA A 7 -15.89 1.27 2.45
CA ALA A 7 -14.53 1.35 2.96
C ALA A 7 -13.57 1.82 1.87
N GLU A 8 -12.62 2.66 2.28
CA GLU A 8 -11.45 2.95 1.48
C GLU A 8 -10.43 1.81 1.57
N VAL A 9 -9.71 1.57 0.48
CA VAL A 9 -8.74 0.49 0.37
C VAL A 9 -7.35 1.08 0.22
N VAL A 10 -6.48 0.75 1.17
CA VAL A 10 -5.05 1.09 1.16
C VAL A 10 -4.25 -0.20 1.13
N TRP A 11 -3.23 -0.27 0.27
CA TRP A 11 -2.23 -1.32 0.29
C TRP A 11 -1.09 -0.92 1.22
N CYS A 12 -0.90 -1.67 2.30
CA CYS A 12 0.19 -1.46 3.25
C CYS A 12 1.26 -2.55 3.12
N GLN A 13 2.55 -2.18 3.05
CA GLN A 13 3.66 -3.13 3.11
C GLN A 13 4.93 -2.51 3.72
N GLU A 14 5.78 -3.35 4.31
CA GLU A 14 7.06 -2.91 4.86
C GLU A 14 8.10 -2.72 3.75
N GLU A 15 8.09 -3.57 2.73
CA GLU A 15 9.08 -3.54 1.67
C GLU A 15 9.03 -2.23 0.86
N PRO A 16 10.16 -1.78 0.27
CA PRO A 16 10.16 -0.72 -0.73
C PRO A 16 9.12 -0.95 -1.83
N MET A 17 8.51 0.11 -2.37
CA MET A 17 7.42 -0.01 -3.36
C MET A 17 7.77 -0.84 -4.61
N ASN A 18 9.04 -0.81 -5.05
CA ASN A 18 9.56 -1.62 -6.16
C ASN A 18 9.90 -3.06 -5.77
N MET A 19 9.65 -3.44 -4.52
CA MET A 19 9.81 -4.77 -3.96
C MET A 19 8.49 -5.25 -3.34
N GLY A 20 8.50 -6.45 -2.79
CA GLY A 20 7.31 -7.06 -2.23
C GLY A 20 6.25 -7.35 -3.29
N ALA A 21 4.99 -7.39 -2.86
CA ALA A 21 3.89 -7.88 -3.69
C ALA A 21 3.10 -6.77 -4.41
N TYR A 22 3.35 -5.49 -4.11
CA TYR A 22 2.52 -4.37 -4.59
C TYR A 22 2.24 -4.42 -6.10
N PHE A 23 3.28 -4.45 -6.94
CA PHE A 23 3.10 -4.47 -8.40
C PHE A 23 2.42 -5.73 -8.93
N HIS A 24 2.52 -6.86 -8.22
CA HIS A 24 1.81 -8.08 -8.58
C HIS A 24 0.33 -8.00 -8.18
N VAL A 25 0.02 -7.52 -6.98
CA VAL A 25 -1.32 -7.56 -6.40
C VAL A 25 -2.20 -6.41 -6.90
N GLN A 26 -1.63 -5.23 -7.12
CA GLN A 26 -2.35 -4.02 -7.55
C GLN A 26 -3.36 -4.28 -8.70
N PRO A 27 -2.97 -4.84 -9.87
CA PRO A 27 -3.93 -5.04 -10.96
C PRO A 27 -5.05 -6.04 -10.60
N ARG A 28 -4.76 -7.04 -9.76
CA ARG A 28 -5.72 -8.06 -9.32
C ARG A 28 -6.71 -7.46 -8.33
N LEU A 29 -6.23 -6.65 -7.39
CA LEU A 29 -7.05 -5.97 -6.41
C LEU A 29 -7.99 -4.95 -7.08
N VAL A 30 -7.49 -4.17 -8.05
CA VAL A 30 -8.32 -3.29 -8.89
C VAL A 30 -9.42 -4.07 -9.62
N SER A 31 -9.06 -5.21 -10.23
CA SER A 31 -10.03 -6.08 -10.93
C SER A 31 -11.11 -6.61 -9.99
N CYS A 32 -10.74 -7.03 -8.79
CA CYS A 32 -11.68 -7.50 -7.76
C CYS A 32 -12.60 -6.38 -7.27
N MET A 33 -12.07 -5.16 -7.08
CA MET A 33 -12.87 -4.00 -6.66
C MET A 33 -13.91 -3.64 -7.72
N LEU A 34 -13.52 -3.61 -8.99
CA LEU A 34 -14.44 -3.36 -10.11
C LEU A 34 -15.54 -4.43 -10.20
N ALA A 35 -15.18 -5.70 -10.09
CA ALA A 35 -16.15 -6.81 -10.15
C ALA A 35 -17.18 -6.75 -9.01
N GLU A 36 -16.80 -6.21 -7.86
CA GLU A 36 -17.66 -6.02 -6.70
C GLU A 36 -18.35 -4.64 -6.67
N GLY A 37 -18.21 -3.83 -7.73
CA GLY A 37 -18.86 -2.53 -7.87
C GLY A 37 -18.33 -1.45 -6.92
N LEU A 38 -17.10 -1.61 -6.42
CA LEU A 38 -16.48 -0.66 -5.49
C LEU A 38 -15.86 0.52 -6.26
N PRO A 39 -15.90 1.73 -5.68
CA PRO A 39 -15.27 2.90 -6.28
C PRO A 39 -13.76 2.68 -6.38
N LEU A 40 -13.18 3.01 -7.54
CA LEU A 40 -11.74 3.11 -7.70
C LEU A 40 -11.26 4.53 -7.34
N PRO A 41 -10.03 4.69 -6.84
CA PRO A 41 -9.40 6.00 -6.70
C PRO A 41 -9.29 6.72 -8.05
N VAL A 42 -9.22 8.06 -8.00
CA VAL A 42 -9.30 8.96 -9.18
C VAL A 42 -8.27 8.62 -10.28
N ASN A 43 -7.12 8.07 -9.90
CA ASN A 43 -6.03 7.69 -10.81
C ASN A 43 -6.06 6.20 -11.23
N GLY A 44 -7.10 5.44 -10.85
CA GLY A 44 -7.21 4.01 -11.09
C GLY A 44 -6.20 3.15 -10.32
N ARG A 45 -5.48 3.72 -9.33
CA ARG A 45 -4.48 3.04 -8.52
C ARG A 45 -4.90 3.05 -7.06
N ILE A 46 -4.74 1.92 -6.39
CA ILE A 46 -4.99 1.80 -4.95
C ILE A 46 -4.02 2.69 -4.18
N ASN A 47 -4.48 3.31 -3.09
CA ASN A 47 -3.63 4.09 -2.21
C ASN A 47 -2.56 3.20 -1.58
N TYR A 48 -1.33 3.71 -1.45
CA TYR A 48 -0.17 2.93 -1.02
C TYR A 48 0.44 3.52 0.24
N ALA A 49 0.65 2.68 1.25
CA ALA A 49 1.38 2.98 2.47
C ALA A 49 2.55 2.00 2.60
N GLY A 50 3.78 2.50 2.46
CA GLY A 50 4.97 1.66 2.52
C GLY A 50 6.22 2.45 2.22
N ARG A 51 7.37 1.77 2.24
CA ARG A 51 8.65 2.43 1.96
C ARG A 51 8.72 2.89 0.50
N ALA A 52 9.41 4.00 0.27
CA ALA A 52 9.70 4.50 -1.07
C ALA A 52 10.56 3.49 -1.86
N PRO A 53 10.56 3.53 -3.20
CA PRO A 53 11.41 2.66 -4.00
C PRO A 53 12.89 2.78 -3.62
N SER A 54 13.57 1.64 -3.54
CA SER A 54 14.98 1.55 -3.16
C SER A 54 15.67 0.42 -3.90
N ALA A 55 16.97 0.55 -4.14
CA ALA A 55 17.80 -0.55 -4.64
C ALA A 55 18.13 -1.57 -3.55
N SER A 56 18.26 -1.12 -2.30
CA SER A 56 18.45 -1.97 -1.12
C SER A 56 17.10 -2.37 -0.53
N THR A 57 17.04 -3.56 0.08
CA THR A 57 15.85 -4.07 0.76
C THR A 57 15.46 -3.25 1.98
N ALA A 58 16.45 -2.69 2.68
CA ALA A 58 16.26 -1.80 3.82
C ALA A 58 17.47 -0.86 3.99
N THR A 59 17.27 0.20 4.77
CA THR A 59 18.38 1.01 5.29
C THR A 59 19.25 0.22 6.27
N GLY A 60 20.56 0.46 6.23
CA GLY A 60 21.52 -0.16 7.17
C GLY A 60 21.56 0.51 8.54
N TYR A 61 20.87 1.65 8.72
CA TYR A 61 20.84 2.40 9.97
C TYR A 61 19.55 2.11 10.74
N GLY A 62 19.68 1.48 11.91
CA GLY A 62 18.54 1.06 12.73
C GLY A 62 17.58 2.21 13.11
N ALA A 63 18.11 3.40 13.40
CA ALA A 63 17.29 4.58 13.70
C ALA A 63 16.42 5.01 12.50
N VAL A 64 16.99 5.00 11.29
CA VAL A 64 16.25 5.33 10.06
C VAL A 64 15.20 4.26 9.77
N HIS A 65 15.53 2.99 9.99
CA HIS A 65 14.58 1.89 9.80
C HIS A 65 13.34 2.02 10.70
N GLN A 66 13.54 2.38 11.98
CA GLN A 66 12.44 2.63 12.92
C GLN A 66 11.60 3.84 12.50
N GLN A 67 12.24 4.91 12.03
CA GLN A 67 11.53 6.08 11.53
C GLN A 67 10.67 5.74 10.30
N GLU A 68 11.21 5.00 9.33
CA GLU A 68 10.48 4.53 8.15
C GLU A 68 9.29 3.64 8.54
N GLN A 69 9.48 2.76 9.53
CA GLN A 69 8.41 1.89 10.03
C GLN A 69 7.28 2.69 10.70
N ALA A 70 7.63 3.68 11.52
CA ALA A 70 6.62 4.55 12.13
C ALA A 70 5.86 5.35 11.06
N ALA A 71 6.58 5.89 10.08
CA ALA A 71 5.99 6.67 8.99
C ALA A 71 5.03 5.85 8.11
N LEU A 72 5.38 4.61 7.76
CA LEU A 72 4.49 3.78 6.93
C LEU A 72 3.24 3.34 7.69
N VAL A 73 3.34 3.06 8.99
CA VAL A 73 2.19 2.70 9.82
C VAL A 73 1.26 3.89 9.99
N ASP A 74 1.81 5.08 10.24
CA ASP A 74 1.03 6.32 10.31
C ASP A 74 0.32 6.59 8.97
N ALA A 75 1.04 6.49 7.84
CA ALA A 75 0.43 6.63 6.53
C ALA A 75 -0.70 5.61 6.28
N ALA A 76 -0.57 4.37 6.74
CA ALA A 76 -1.59 3.34 6.55
C ALA A 76 -2.89 3.57 7.34
N LEU A 77 -2.81 4.29 8.46
CA LEU A 77 -3.94 4.51 9.37
C LEU A 77 -4.53 5.93 9.29
N SER A 78 -3.80 6.87 8.67
CA SER A 78 -4.15 8.29 8.56
C SER A 78 -4.60 8.72 7.16
N LEU A 79 -4.59 7.81 6.17
CA LEU A 79 -5.06 8.03 4.79
C LEU A 79 -6.59 8.15 4.70
#